data_AF-A0A517P8I6-F1
#
_entry.id   AF-A0A517P8I6-F1
#
_cell.length_a   1.000
_cell.length_b   1.000
_cell.length_c   1.000
_cell.angle_alpha   90.00
_cell.angle_beta   90.00
_cell.angle_gamma   90.00
#
_symmetry.space_group_name_H-M   'P 1'
#
loop_
_entity.id
_entity.type
_entity.pdbx_description
1 polymer ?
#
loop_
_entity_poly.entity_id
_entity_poly.type
_entity_poly.pdbx_seq_one_letter_code
_entity_poly.pdbx_strand_id
1 'polypeptide(L)'
;MPRGNKRTIRLTPDQKAYLVHLYWHKRRSTDQLSRNVEALAAITRDFNAGCEFEGDQQVSSDELLHYMIVQRKTGRWVRLGDRVLHRGPRPVLTAEDIITLINVAHEMAVREDVSCCRFMFEPDLREELREHFARQSRKLVPGTELVDALISLRKDGLLPRLHGPTGPGIAADGEDTAFGDMDQVA
;
A
#
# COMPACT_ATOMS: atom_id res chain seq x y z
N MET A 1 28.01 -30.46 -6.33
CA MET A 1 27.21 -29.23 -6.21
C MET A 1 27.91 -28.31 -5.20
N PRO A 2 28.66 -27.29 -5.63
CA PRO A 2 29.29 -26.35 -4.70
C PRO A 2 28.19 -25.64 -3.91
N ARG A 3 28.29 -25.65 -2.58
CA ARG A 3 27.41 -24.86 -1.71
C ARG A 3 27.80 -23.40 -1.88
N GLY A 4 27.19 -22.71 -2.84
CA GLY A 4 27.37 -21.28 -3.02
C GLY A 4 27.14 -20.55 -1.69
N ASN A 5 28.05 -19.64 -1.34
CA ASN A 5 27.95 -18.80 -0.15
C ASN A 5 26.59 -18.08 -0.17
N LYS A 6 25.65 -18.56 0.64
CA LYS A 6 24.33 -17.95 0.79
C LYS A 6 24.53 -16.62 1.52
N ARG A 7 24.64 -15.54 0.76
CA ARG A 7 24.63 -14.19 1.32
C ARG A 7 23.29 -14.01 2.04
N THR A 8 23.37 -13.67 3.32
CA THR A 8 22.18 -13.39 4.13
C THR A 8 21.86 -11.91 3.97
N ILE A 9 20.78 -11.60 3.27
CA ILE A 9 20.29 -10.23 3.14
C ILE A 9 19.81 -9.70 4.49
N ARG A 10 19.99 -8.39 4.72
CA ARG A 10 19.41 -7.67 5.85
C ARG A 10 18.37 -6.72 5.29
N LEU A 11 17.13 -6.87 5.73
CA LEU A 11 16.03 -6.00 5.33
C LEU A 11 15.78 -4.96 6.43
N THR A 12 15.49 -3.72 6.03
CA THR A 12 14.96 -2.72 6.95
C THR A 12 13.57 -3.14 7.47
N PRO A 13 13.06 -2.53 8.56
CA PRO A 13 11.71 -2.81 9.04
C PRO A 13 10.64 -2.61 7.96
N ASP A 14 10.74 -1.56 7.15
CA ASP A 14 9.77 -1.23 6.09
C ASP A 14 9.84 -2.23 4.93
N GLN A 15 11.05 -2.57 4.47
CA GLN A 15 11.24 -3.62 3.47
C GLN A 15 10.68 -4.96 3.97
N LYS A 16 10.90 -5.31 5.25
CA LYS A 16 10.33 -6.53 5.84
C LYS A 16 8.80 -6.48 5.83
N ALA A 17 8.20 -5.35 6.22
CA ALA A 17 6.74 -5.20 6.22
C ALA A 17 6.17 -5.35 4.80
N TYR A 18 6.81 -4.73 3.81
CA TYR A 18 6.43 -4.86 2.40
C TYR A 18 6.55 -6.29 1.89
N LEU A 19 7.65 -6.99 2.19
CA LEU A 19 7.80 -8.41 1.84
C LEU A 19 6.71 -9.28 2.48
N VAL A 20 6.36 -9.02 3.73
CA VAL A 20 5.28 -9.72 4.43
C VAL A 20 3.93 -9.47 3.73
N HIS A 21 3.66 -8.24 3.28
CA HIS A 21 2.46 -7.93 2.50
C HIS A 21 2.40 -8.74 1.20
N LEU A 22 3.48 -8.75 0.41
CA LEU A 22 3.57 -9.53 -0.84
C LEU A 22 3.37 -11.03 -0.57
N TYR A 23 3.97 -11.55 0.51
CA TYR A 23 3.82 -12.93 0.94
C TYR A 23 2.36 -13.29 1.26
N TRP A 24 1.67 -12.43 2.01
CA TRP A 24 0.25 -12.59 2.34
C TRP A 24 -0.63 -12.57 1.09
N HIS A 25 -0.35 -11.67 0.15
CA HIS A 25 -1.12 -11.56 -1.09
C HIS A 25 -1.06 -12.85 -1.92
N LYS A 26 0.10 -13.52 -1.98
CA LYS A 26 0.22 -14.79 -2.71
C LYS A 26 -0.36 -16.00 -1.96
N ARG A 27 -0.66 -15.89 -0.66
CA ARG A 27 -1.27 -16.94 0.20
C ARG A 27 -0.61 -18.33 0.09
N ARG A 28 0.73 -18.37 0.01
CA ARG A 28 1.49 -19.63 -0.11
C ARG A 28 2.48 -19.78 1.03
N SER A 29 2.58 -20.97 1.62
CA SER A 29 3.60 -21.25 2.63
C SER A 29 5.01 -21.11 2.03
N THR A 30 6.02 -20.88 2.86
CA THR A 30 7.42 -20.83 2.37
C THR A 30 7.85 -22.15 1.70
N ASP A 31 7.30 -23.30 2.14
CA ASP A 31 7.59 -24.61 1.51
C ASP A 31 6.87 -24.76 0.16
N GLN A 32 5.71 -24.12 -0.02
CA GLN A 32 5.02 -24.06 -1.31
C GLN A 32 5.74 -23.11 -2.28
N LEU A 33 6.25 -21.98 -1.78
CA LEU A 33 7.03 -21.04 -2.59
C LEU A 33 8.34 -21.66 -3.08
N SER A 34 9.02 -22.46 -2.26
CA SER A 34 10.24 -23.17 -2.71
C SER A 34 9.99 -24.16 -3.86
N ARG A 35 8.75 -24.60 -4.06
CA ARG A 35 8.36 -25.51 -5.13
C ARG A 35 7.73 -24.80 -6.33
N ASN A 36 7.34 -23.53 -6.16
CA ASN A 36 6.70 -22.73 -7.20
C ASN A 36 7.60 -21.53 -7.54
N VAL A 37 8.51 -21.77 -8.49
CA VAL A 37 9.53 -20.81 -8.92
C VAL A 37 8.89 -19.53 -9.49
N GLU A 38 7.79 -19.65 -10.21
CA GLU A 38 7.07 -18.50 -10.79
C GLU A 38 6.48 -17.58 -9.71
N ALA A 39 5.83 -18.15 -8.69
CA ALA A 39 5.26 -17.37 -7.60
C ALA A 39 6.34 -16.66 -6.80
N LEU A 40 7.47 -17.33 -6.55
CA LEU A 40 8.62 -16.73 -5.89
C LEU A 40 9.24 -15.63 -6.76
N ALA A 41 9.44 -15.87 -8.05
CA ALA A 41 9.97 -14.88 -8.99
C ALA A 41 9.07 -13.64 -9.07
N ALA A 42 7.74 -13.82 -9.06
CA ALA A 42 6.81 -12.71 -8.99
C ALA A 42 6.97 -11.90 -7.70
N ILE A 43 7.04 -12.56 -6.53
CA ILE A 43 7.31 -11.85 -5.26
C ILE A 43 8.64 -11.10 -5.32
N THR A 44 9.71 -11.73 -5.80
CA THR A 44 11.04 -11.11 -5.89
C THR A 44 11.03 -9.88 -6.79
N ARG A 45 10.37 -9.98 -7.95
CA ARG A 45 10.24 -8.85 -8.87
C ARG A 45 9.43 -7.72 -8.25
N ASP A 46 8.27 -8.02 -7.68
CA ASP A 46 7.39 -7.02 -7.04
C ASP A 46 8.08 -6.40 -5.80
N PHE A 47 8.91 -7.17 -5.11
CA PHE A 47 9.74 -6.72 -3.98
C PHE A 47 10.86 -5.78 -4.44
N ASN A 48 11.63 -6.17 -5.46
CA ASN A 48 12.73 -5.35 -5.98
C ASN A 48 12.24 -4.08 -6.67
N ALA A 49 11.09 -4.12 -7.34
CA ALA A 49 10.47 -2.93 -7.93
C ALA A 49 9.96 -1.96 -6.84
N GLY A 50 9.50 -2.50 -5.70
CA GLY A 50 8.99 -1.69 -4.61
C GLY A 50 10.07 -1.17 -3.66
N CYS A 51 11.27 -1.75 -3.63
CA CYS A 51 12.33 -1.38 -2.69
C CYS A 51 13.46 -0.62 -3.35
N GLU A 52 13.89 0.48 -2.73
CA GLU A 52 15.16 1.10 -3.05
C GLU A 52 16.30 0.33 -2.36
N PHE A 53 17.36 0.06 -3.10
CA PHE A 53 18.61 -0.50 -2.60
C PHE A 53 19.74 0.48 -2.92
N GLU A 54 20.80 0.47 -2.11
CA GLU A 54 22.00 1.27 -2.41
C GLU A 54 22.71 0.68 -3.63
N GLY A 55 22.72 1.42 -4.75
CA GLY A 55 23.32 1.00 -6.03
C GLY A 55 22.49 -0.02 -6.82
N ASP A 56 23.12 -0.76 -7.73
CA ASP A 56 22.48 -1.78 -8.58
C ASP A 56 22.19 -3.10 -7.84
N GLN A 57 22.08 -3.06 -6.51
CA GLN A 57 21.90 -4.27 -5.73
C GLN A 57 20.44 -4.74 -5.78
N GLN A 58 20.17 -5.82 -6.50
CA GLN A 58 18.87 -6.50 -6.46
C GLN A 58 18.93 -7.76 -5.60
N VAL A 59 17.84 -8.06 -4.90
CA VAL A 59 17.73 -9.30 -4.12
C VAL A 59 17.32 -10.43 -5.05
N SER A 60 18.07 -11.53 -5.05
CA SER A 60 17.71 -12.72 -5.82
C SER A 60 16.56 -13.51 -5.15
N SER A 61 15.84 -14.30 -5.94
CA SER A 61 14.76 -15.16 -5.42
C SER A 61 15.24 -16.14 -4.35
N ASP A 62 16.45 -16.67 -4.50
CA ASP A 62 17.05 -17.60 -3.54
C ASP A 62 17.39 -16.93 -2.21
N GLU A 63 17.92 -15.70 -2.25
CA GLU A 63 18.21 -14.90 -1.06
C GLU A 63 16.93 -14.52 -0.32
N LEU A 64 15.90 -14.09 -1.04
CA LEU A 64 14.61 -13.73 -0.48
C LEU A 64 13.94 -14.95 0.18
N LEU A 65 13.89 -16.08 -0.52
CA LEU A 65 13.36 -17.33 0.03
C LEU A 65 14.17 -17.80 1.25
N HIS A 66 15.50 -17.71 1.19
CA HIS A 66 16.36 -18.08 2.32
C HIS A 66 16.05 -17.21 3.54
N TYR A 67 15.95 -15.89 3.36
CA TYR A 67 15.56 -14.97 4.42
C TYR A 67 14.21 -15.36 5.05
N MET A 68 13.19 -15.61 4.24
CA MET A 68 11.86 -16.04 4.73
C MET A 68 11.93 -17.33 5.55
N ILE A 69 12.69 -18.34 5.08
CA ILE A 69 12.88 -19.61 5.78
C ILE A 69 13.59 -19.41 7.13
N VAL A 70 14.63 -18.56 7.17
CA VAL A 70 15.37 -18.25 8.42
C VAL A 70 14.47 -17.53 9.42
N GLN A 71 13.71 -16.52 8.98
CA GLN A 71 12.74 -15.84 9.85
C GLN A 71 11.67 -16.83 10.37
N ARG A 72 11.23 -17.78 9.54
CA ARG A 72 10.26 -18.81 9.97
C ARG A 72 10.85 -19.73 11.03
N LYS A 73 12.07 -20.22 10.82
CA LYS A 73 12.77 -21.10 11.78
C LYS A 73 13.02 -20.41 13.12
N THR A 74 13.20 -19.09 13.12
CA THR A 74 13.37 -18.29 14.34
C THR A 74 12.05 -17.84 14.96
N GLY A 75 10.90 -18.26 14.42
CA GLY A 75 9.57 -17.87 14.93
C GLY A 75 9.20 -16.41 14.70
N ARG A 76 9.99 -15.66 13.92
CA ARG A 76 9.80 -14.23 13.63
C ARG A 76 9.06 -13.95 12.32
N TRP A 77 8.64 -15.02 11.63
CA TRP A 77 7.87 -14.94 10.39
C TRP A 77 6.37 -15.08 10.65
N VAL A 78 5.59 -14.45 9.80
CA VAL A 78 4.12 -14.51 9.83
C VAL A 78 3.60 -15.92 9.55
N ARG A 79 2.56 -16.35 10.26
CA ARG A 79 1.89 -17.65 10.06
C ARG A 79 0.65 -17.45 9.17
N LEU A 80 0.54 -18.21 8.09
CA LEU A 80 -0.61 -18.17 7.15
C LEU A 80 -1.85 -18.95 7.65
N GLY A 81 -1.98 -19.21 8.95
CA GLY A 81 -2.89 -20.23 9.48
C GLY A 81 -4.26 -19.73 9.94
N ASP A 82 -4.35 -18.50 10.44
CA ASP A 82 -5.59 -18.03 11.06
C ASP A 82 -6.47 -17.35 10.02
N ARG A 83 -7.65 -17.94 9.77
CA ARG A 83 -8.70 -17.47 8.85
C ARG A 83 -9.29 -16.11 9.21
N VAL A 84 -8.83 -15.47 10.29
CA VAL A 84 -9.06 -14.04 10.45
C VAL A 84 -8.38 -13.38 9.26
N LEU A 85 -9.12 -12.57 8.51
CA LEU A 85 -8.55 -11.67 7.52
C LEU A 85 -7.61 -10.71 8.27
N HIS A 86 -6.44 -11.20 8.68
CA HIS A 86 -5.35 -10.40 9.16
C HIS A 86 -4.91 -9.63 7.92
N ARG A 87 -5.54 -8.47 7.75
CA ARG A 87 -4.85 -7.31 7.20
C ARG A 87 -3.47 -7.38 7.84
N GLY A 88 -2.43 -7.51 7.03
CA GLY A 88 -1.05 -7.54 7.53
C GLY A 88 -0.82 -6.37 8.49
N PRO A 89 0.29 -6.37 9.26
CA PRO A 89 0.59 -5.22 10.12
C PRO A 89 0.45 -3.94 9.30
N ARG A 90 -0.60 -3.15 9.59
CA ARG A 90 -0.86 -1.92 8.84
C ARG A 90 0.31 -1.00 9.13
N PRO A 91 0.95 -0.41 8.10
CA PRO A 91 1.98 0.56 8.30
C PRO A 91 1.38 1.68 9.13
N VAL A 92 2.07 1.99 10.22
CA VAL A 92 1.67 3.10 11.09
C VAL A 92 2.12 4.36 10.38
N LEU A 93 1.17 5.02 9.72
CA LEU A 93 1.39 6.33 9.12
C LEU A 93 1.45 7.37 10.24
N THR A 94 2.54 8.13 10.28
CA THR A 94 2.67 9.29 11.16
C THR A 94 1.81 10.45 10.63
N ALA A 95 1.67 11.52 11.42
CA ALA A 95 1.00 12.73 10.93
C ALA A 95 1.68 13.31 9.67
N GLU A 96 3.01 13.25 9.59
CA GLU A 96 3.79 13.68 8.43
C GLU A 96 3.52 12.80 7.20
N ASP A 97 3.42 11.47 7.39
CA ASP A 97 3.05 10.56 6.31
C ASP A 97 1.63 10.85 5.81
N ILE A 98 0.69 11.13 6.72
CA ILE A 98 -0.69 11.46 6.35
C ILE A 98 -0.74 12.74 5.52
N ILE A 99 -0.02 13.79 5.92
CA ILE A 99 0.08 15.04 5.14
C ILE A 99 0.67 14.76 3.76
N THR A 100 1.77 13.99 3.71
CA THR A 100 2.41 13.59 2.45
C THR A 100 1.44 12.83 1.54
N LEU A 101 0.70 11.86 2.10
CA LEU A 101 -0.29 11.08 1.37
C LEU A 101 -1.42 11.96 0.81
N ILE A 102 -1.93 12.91 1.59
CA ILE A 102 -2.97 13.85 1.14
C ILE A 102 -2.45 14.71 -0.01
N ASN A 103 -1.24 15.26 0.12
CA ASN A 103 -0.64 16.13 -0.89
C ASN A 103 -0.44 15.36 -2.21
N VAL A 104 0.18 14.18 -2.16
CA VAL A 104 0.38 13.34 -3.35
C VAL A 104 -0.95 12.97 -3.99
N ALA A 105 -1.92 12.51 -3.19
CA ALA A 105 -3.22 12.10 -3.70
C ALA A 105 -3.98 13.27 -4.34
N HIS A 106 -3.85 14.47 -3.78
CA HIS A 106 -4.46 15.68 -4.32
C HIS A 106 -3.78 16.11 -5.62
N GLU A 107 -2.46 16.19 -5.66
CA GLU A 107 -1.68 16.54 -6.86
C GLU A 107 -2.01 15.62 -8.03
N MET A 108 -2.01 14.30 -7.80
CA MET A 108 -2.38 13.33 -8.83
C MET A 108 -3.82 13.50 -9.28
N ALA A 109 -4.75 13.68 -8.35
CA ALA A 109 -6.16 13.82 -8.65
C ALA A 109 -6.47 15.11 -9.44
N VAL A 110 -5.75 16.21 -9.18
CA VAL A 110 -5.78 17.43 -10.02
C VAL A 110 -5.19 17.15 -11.40
N ARG A 111 -4.02 16.52 -11.48
CA ARG A 111 -3.30 16.27 -12.73
C ARG A 111 -4.11 15.39 -13.70
N GLU A 112 -4.75 14.36 -13.16
CA GLU A 112 -5.56 13.42 -13.94
C GLU A 112 -7.01 13.91 -14.15
N ASP A 113 -7.42 15.01 -13.51
CA ASP A 113 -8.81 15.50 -13.47
C ASP A 113 -9.80 14.41 -12.98
N VAL A 114 -9.44 13.75 -11.88
CA VAL A 114 -10.24 12.64 -11.30
C VAL A 114 -10.44 12.82 -9.80
N SER A 115 -11.54 12.28 -9.29
CA SER A 115 -11.75 12.17 -7.84
C SER A 115 -10.76 11.17 -7.24
N CYS A 116 -10.25 11.42 -6.03
CA CYS A 116 -9.38 10.48 -5.30
C CYS A 116 -10.03 9.09 -5.08
N CYS A 117 -11.36 8.97 -5.20
CA CYS A 117 -12.02 7.66 -5.19
C CYS A 117 -11.60 6.76 -6.35
N ARG A 118 -11.13 7.32 -7.46
CA ARG A 118 -10.75 6.56 -8.66
C ARG A 118 -9.56 5.64 -8.41
N PHE A 119 -8.67 6.01 -7.48
CA PHE A 119 -7.54 5.17 -7.01
C PHE A 119 -7.98 3.80 -6.46
N MET A 120 -9.23 3.64 -6.03
CA MET A 120 -9.76 2.35 -5.60
C MET A 120 -9.92 1.36 -6.76
N PHE A 121 -10.30 1.86 -7.93
CA PHE A 121 -10.73 1.05 -9.06
C PHE A 121 -9.65 0.90 -10.13
N GLU A 122 -8.68 1.81 -10.17
CA GLU A 122 -7.62 1.81 -11.18
C GLU A 122 -6.29 1.36 -10.58
N PRO A 123 -5.83 0.12 -10.90
CA PRO A 123 -4.57 -0.40 -10.39
C PRO A 123 -3.36 0.46 -10.74
N ASP A 124 -3.36 1.06 -11.93
CA ASP A 124 -2.24 1.86 -12.43
C ASP A 124 -2.10 3.15 -11.62
N LEU A 125 -3.20 3.88 -11.37
CA LEU A 125 -3.18 5.06 -10.51
C LEU A 125 -2.81 4.73 -9.06
N ARG A 126 -3.23 3.55 -8.58
CA ARG A 126 -2.87 3.09 -7.23
C ARG A 126 -1.37 2.79 -7.12
N GLU A 127 -0.78 2.24 -8.16
CA GLU A 127 0.65 1.98 -8.22
C GLU A 127 1.43 3.29 -8.33
N GLU A 128 0.96 4.23 -9.14
CA GLU A 128 1.56 5.56 -9.22
C GLU A 128 1.46 6.31 -7.88
N LEU A 129 0.32 6.24 -7.18
CA LEU A 129 0.16 6.79 -5.83
C LEU A 129 1.19 6.21 -4.87
N ARG A 130 1.42 4.89 -4.94
CA ARG A 130 2.43 4.19 -4.16
C ARG A 130 3.82 4.74 -4.43
N GLU A 131 4.19 4.88 -5.69
CA GLU A 131 5.51 5.36 -6.11
C GLU A 131 5.76 6.81 -5.68
N HIS A 132 4.79 7.70 -5.89
CA HIS A 132 4.90 9.10 -5.48
C HIS A 132 4.96 9.25 -3.96
N PHE A 133 4.13 8.51 -3.22
CA PHE A 133 4.18 8.49 -1.77
C PHE A 133 5.53 7.98 -1.25
N ALA A 134 6.04 6.87 -1.81
CA ALA A 134 7.33 6.30 -1.42
C ALA A 134 8.48 7.29 -1.66
N ARG A 135 8.46 7.99 -2.81
CA ARG A 135 9.48 9.00 -3.15
C ARG A 135 9.51 10.16 -2.17
N GLN A 136 8.34 10.62 -1.69
CA GLN A 136 8.26 11.77 -0.78
C GLN A 136 8.46 11.40 0.69
N SER A 137 7.83 10.32 1.16
CA SER A 137 7.88 9.88 2.57
C SER A 137 9.07 8.98 2.90
N ARG A 138 9.76 8.44 1.89
CA ARG A 138 10.77 7.37 2.00
C ARG A 138 10.23 6.09 2.67
N LYS A 139 8.91 5.90 2.70
CA LYS A 139 8.26 4.71 3.26
C LYS A 139 7.64 3.85 2.17
N LEU A 140 7.84 2.55 2.30
CA LEU A 140 7.29 1.56 1.40
C LEU A 140 5.98 1.02 1.95
N VAL A 141 4.89 1.64 1.52
CA VAL A 141 3.53 1.26 1.90
C VAL A 141 2.81 0.72 0.67
N PRO A 142 2.20 -0.46 0.72
CA PRO A 142 1.36 -0.99 -0.36
C PRO A 142 0.29 0.03 -0.81
N GLY A 143 0.10 0.19 -2.13
CA GLY A 143 -0.87 1.16 -2.66
C GLY A 143 -2.31 0.88 -2.19
N THR A 144 -2.66 -0.37 -1.92
CA THR A 144 -3.97 -0.75 -1.33
C THR A 144 -4.14 -0.20 0.09
N GLU A 145 -3.08 -0.13 0.87
CA GLU A 145 -3.10 0.40 2.24
C GLU A 145 -3.11 1.94 2.24
N LEU A 146 -2.46 2.58 1.27
CA LEU A 146 -2.58 4.02 1.04
C LEU A 146 -4.01 4.41 0.66
N VAL A 147 -4.65 3.64 -0.22
CA VAL A 147 -6.05 3.85 -0.61
C VAL A 147 -6.98 3.63 0.58
N ASP A 148 -6.78 2.60 1.40
CA ASP A 148 -7.53 2.39 2.64
C ASP A 148 -7.41 3.59 3.60
N ALA A 149 -6.21 4.16 3.71
CA ALA A 149 -5.95 5.35 4.52
C ALA A 149 -6.69 6.57 3.95
N LEU A 150 -6.64 6.80 2.63
CA LEU A 150 -7.41 7.86 1.97
C LEU A 150 -8.92 7.71 2.18
N ILE A 151 -9.47 6.49 2.10
CA ILE A 151 -10.89 6.26 2.39
C ILE A 151 -11.24 6.66 3.83
N SER A 152 -10.36 6.33 4.79
CA SER A 152 -10.54 6.67 6.20
C SER A 152 -10.52 8.19 6.37
N LEU A 153 -9.50 8.87 5.83
CA LEU A 153 -9.37 10.32 5.86
C LEU A 153 -10.57 11.04 5.20
N ARG A 154 -11.15 10.45 4.14
CA ARG A 154 -12.34 10.99 3.49
C ARG A 154 -13.56 10.91 4.41
N LYS A 155 -13.74 9.79 5.10
CA LYS A 155 -14.82 9.61 6.08
C LYS A 155 -14.69 10.59 7.25
N ASP A 156 -13.45 10.91 7.62
CA ASP A 156 -13.14 11.88 8.67
C ASP A 156 -13.20 13.34 8.19
N GLY A 157 -13.49 13.59 6.90
CA GLY A 157 -13.61 14.94 6.33
C GLY A 157 -12.28 15.66 6.09
N LEU A 158 -11.15 14.96 6.16
CA LEU A 158 -9.81 15.54 6.07
C LEU A 158 -9.25 15.62 4.63
N LEU A 159 -9.95 15.05 3.65
CA LEU A 159 -9.57 15.13 2.24
C LEU A 159 -10.20 16.35 1.55
N PRO A 160 -9.41 17.19 0.85
CA PRO A 160 -9.93 18.31 0.08
C PRO A 160 -10.94 17.84 -0.98
N ARG A 161 -12.08 18.53 -1.10
CA ARG A 161 -13.02 18.32 -2.20
C ARG A 161 -12.45 18.97 -3.46
N LEU A 162 -12.00 18.16 -4.40
CA LEU A 162 -11.76 18.62 -5.77
C LEU A 162 -13.09 19.09 -6.32
N HIS A 163 -13.18 20.38 -6.63
CA HIS A 163 -14.40 20.99 -7.12
C HIS A 163 -14.76 20.32 -8.46
N GLY A 164 -15.95 19.75 -8.55
CA GLY A 164 -16.56 19.47 -9.85
C GLY A 164 -16.79 20.78 -10.61
N PRO A 165 -17.02 20.71 -11.93
CA PRO A 165 -17.03 21.87 -12.80
C PRO A 165 -18.01 22.92 -12.29
N THR A 166 -17.56 24.16 -12.39
CA THR A 166 -18.31 25.40 -12.34
C THR A 166 -19.68 25.25 -13.02
N GLY A 167 -20.71 24.92 -12.23
CA GLY A 167 -22.07 25.33 -12.55
C GLY A 167 -22.22 26.79 -12.12
N PRO A 168 -22.80 27.67 -12.95
CA PRO A 168 -23.07 29.03 -12.52
C PRO A 168 -24.17 28.98 -11.45
N GLY A 169 -23.79 29.19 -10.20
CA GLY A 169 -24.72 29.46 -9.12
C GLY A 169 -24.47 28.66 -7.86
N ILE A 170 -23.51 29.10 -7.05
CA ILE A 170 -23.82 29.42 -5.65
C ILE A 170 -23.16 30.78 -5.41
N ALA A 171 -24.02 31.80 -5.37
CA ALA A 171 -23.66 33.11 -4.88
C ALA A 171 -23.11 32.95 -3.45
N ALA A 172 -22.17 33.81 -3.08
CA ALA A 172 -21.94 34.12 -1.69
C ALA A 172 -23.31 34.37 -1.02
N ASP A 173 -23.49 33.82 0.17
CA ASP A 173 -24.62 34.02 1.08
C ASP A 173 -25.83 33.09 0.83
N GLY A 174 -26.01 32.06 1.68
CA GLY A 174 -27.31 31.36 1.79
C GLY A 174 -27.26 29.88 2.22
N GLU A 175 -27.56 29.65 3.50
CA GLU A 175 -28.18 28.45 4.12
C GLU A 175 -27.51 27.05 3.98
N ASP A 176 -26.93 26.61 5.10
CA ASP A 176 -26.83 25.20 5.50
C ASP A 176 -28.24 24.58 5.50
N THR A 177 -28.58 23.86 4.43
CA THR A 177 -29.71 22.92 4.49
C THR A 177 -29.21 21.60 5.08
N ALA A 178 -29.42 21.52 6.39
CA ALA A 178 -29.35 20.32 7.20
C ALA A 178 -30.15 19.16 6.58
N PHE A 179 -29.68 17.95 6.88
CA PHE A 179 -30.35 16.66 6.61
C PHE A 179 -31.87 16.77 6.78
N GLY A 180 -32.60 16.52 5.68
CA GLY A 180 -34.05 16.49 5.67
C GLY A 180 -34.60 15.44 6.63
N ASP A 181 -35.34 15.91 7.62
CA ASP A 181 -36.20 15.16 8.52
C ASP A 181 -37.24 14.39 7.69
N MET A 182 -37.05 13.08 7.54
CA MET A 182 -38.07 12.15 7.06
C MET A 182 -38.93 11.73 8.25
N ASP A 183 -39.95 12.51 8.56
CA ASP A 183 -41.15 11.99 9.21
C ASP A 183 -42.25 13.01 9.02
N GLN A 184 -43.22 12.70 8.15
CA GLN A 184 -44.67 12.84 8.41
C GLN A 184 -45.42 12.10 7.28
N VAL A 185 -45.85 10.87 7.58
CA VAL A 185 -46.96 10.21 6.89
C VAL A 185 -48.19 10.41 7.78
N ALA A 186 -49.20 11.11 7.25
CA ALA A 186 -50.56 11.14 7.76
C ALA A 186 -51.51 10.90 6.59
#